data_AF-R8NH98-F1
#
_entry.id   AF-R8NH98-F1
#
_cell.length_a   1.000
_cell.length_b   1.000
_cell.length_c   1.000
_cell.angle_alpha   90.00
_cell.angle_beta   90.00
_cell.angle_gamma   90.00
#
_symmetry.space_group_name_H-M   'P 1'
#
loop_
_entity.id
_entity.type
_entity.pdbx_description
1 polymer ?
#
loop_
_entity_poly.entity_id
_entity_poly.type
_entity_poly.pdbx_seq_one_letter_code
_entity_poly.pdbx_strand_id
1 'polypeptide(L)'
;MYIKYSSYFFEKKESHTQIVKYLILPTAVSFVTLGIIISYQIKEFGNMPFDPYGKIDMSHVTIKTSLELSKEGKKMPVYNSKGQKVRDVETISPKEAFQKLKQGDIYPMGPFGAGEEFEGETLVITEYNLEHATDTKGFSQPVYIFRVHLKDNDVVLTAPPISARK
;
A
#
# COMPACT_ATOMS: atom_id res chain seq x y z
N MET A 1 28.18 -12.16 66.62
CA MET A 1 27.34 -11.34 65.72
C MET A 1 28.27 -10.54 64.82
N TYR A 2 28.46 -10.93 63.55
CA TYR A 2 28.88 -10.02 62.48
C TYR A 2 28.43 -10.62 61.15
N ILE A 3 27.41 -10.01 60.57
CA ILE A 3 26.82 -10.35 59.28
C ILE A 3 27.74 -9.76 58.21
N LYS A 4 28.36 -10.60 57.38
CA LYS A 4 29.15 -10.17 56.22
C LYS A 4 28.37 -10.39 54.93
N TYR A 5 27.29 -9.63 54.75
CA TYR A 5 26.64 -9.45 53.45
C TYR A 5 26.98 -8.05 52.92
N SER A 6 28.20 -7.86 52.45
CA SER A 6 28.51 -6.66 51.66
C SER A 6 29.70 -6.95 50.75
N SER A 7 29.43 -7.66 49.67
CA SER A 7 30.26 -7.63 48.46
C SER A 7 29.59 -8.48 47.37
N TYR A 8 28.37 -8.13 46.97
CA TYR A 8 27.80 -8.62 45.70
C TYR A 8 27.57 -7.48 44.70
N PHE A 9 28.29 -6.38 44.87
CA PHE A 9 28.36 -5.27 43.92
C PHE A 9 29.83 -4.93 43.66
N PHE A 10 30.60 -5.91 43.18
CA PHE A 10 31.87 -5.64 42.49
C PHE A 10 31.61 -5.72 40.99
N GLU A 11 31.12 -4.60 40.46
CA GLU A 11 31.71 -3.88 39.33
C GLU A 11 32.50 -4.75 38.34
N LYS A 12 31.78 -5.51 37.52
CA LYS A 12 32.38 -6.11 36.32
C LYS A 12 32.65 -4.98 35.33
N LYS A 13 33.89 -4.47 35.32
CA LYS A 13 34.39 -3.54 34.31
C LYS A 13 34.43 -4.28 32.96
N GLU A 14 33.29 -4.35 32.28
CA GLU A 14 33.18 -4.91 30.94
C GLU A 14 34.19 -4.19 30.05
N SER A 15 35.07 -4.97 29.40
CA SER A 15 36.09 -4.42 28.50
C SER A 15 35.42 -3.60 27.40
N HIS A 16 36.06 -2.53 26.91
CA HIS A 16 35.56 -1.74 25.77
C HIS A 16 35.15 -2.64 24.58
N THR A 17 35.83 -3.76 24.38
CA THR A 17 35.51 -4.77 23.36
C THR A 17 34.19 -5.52 23.63
N GLN A 18 33.83 -5.76 24.89
CA GLN A 18 32.54 -6.38 25.25
C GLN A 18 31.39 -5.38 25.09
N ILE A 19 31.58 -4.13 25.50
CA ILE A 19 30.60 -3.05 25.31
C ILE A 19 30.29 -2.85 23.81
N VAL A 20 31.31 -2.81 22.95
CA VAL A 20 31.13 -2.71 21.49
C VAL A 20 30.30 -3.87 20.95
N LYS A 21 30.55 -5.11 21.40
CA LYS A 21 29.77 -6.28 20.96
C LYS A 21 28.28 -6.15 21.27
N TYR A 22 27.94 -5.63 22.45
CA TYR A 22 26.54 -5.41 22.83
C TYR A 22 25.88 -4.25 22.06
N LEU A 23 26.66 -3.26 21.61
CA LEU A 23 26.15 -2.13 20.84
C LEU A 23 25.95 -2.39 19.35
N ILE A 24 26.59 -3.42 18.78
CA ILE A 24 26.47 -3.74 17.35
C ILE A 24 25.00 -4.02 16.96
N LEU A 25 24.29 -4.83 17.74
CA LEU A 25 22.89 -5.18 17.44
C LEU A 25 21.94 -3.97 17.46
N PRO A 26 21.86 -3.15 18.53
CA PRO A 26 20.99 -1.97 18.54
C PRO A 26 21.41 -0.96 17.47
N THR A 27 22.71 -0.77 17.23
CA THR A 27 23.19 0.11 16.17
C THR A 27 22.74 -0.35 14.79
N ALA A 28 22.87 -1.65 14.48
CA ALA A 28 22.42 -2.21 13.21
C ALA A 28 20.91 -2.04 13.01
N VAL A 29 20.11 -2.32 14.04
CA VAL A 29 18.65 -2.11 14.00
C VAL A 29 18.30 -0.63 13.81
N SER A 30 19.01 0.29 14.47
CA SER A 30 18.83 1.73 14.26
C SER A 30 19.12 2.15 12.82
N PHE A 31 20.18 1.63 12.19
CA PHE A 31 20.46 1.93 10.78
C PHE A 31 19.38 1.41 9.84
N VAL A 32 18.86 0.20 10.06
CA VAL A 32 17.77 -0.36 9.25
C VAL A 32 16.50 0.48 9.37
N THR A 33 16.11 0.81 10.61
CA THR A 33 14.90 1.60 10.86
C THR A 33 15.00 3.02 10.28
N LEU A 34 16.14 3.69 10.48
CA LEU A 34 16.41 4.99 9.86
C LEU A 34 16.41 4.92 8.34
N GLY A 35 17.00 3.86 7.76
CA GLY A 35 17.00 3.64 6.31
C GLY A 35 15.59 3.56 5.73
N ILE A 36 14.68 2.83 6.40
CA ILE A 36 13.27 2.72 5.99
C ILE A 36 12.58 4.09 6.09
N ILE A 37 12.78 4.83 7.18
CA ILE A 37 12.19 6.17 7.37
C ILE A 37 12.69 7.14 6.31
N ILE A 38 14.01 7.22 6.09
CA ILE A 38 14.62 8.11 5.09
C ILE A 38 14.13 7.75 3.69
N SER A 39 14.10 6.46 3.34
CA SER A 39 13.57 6.00 2.06
C SER A 39 12.13 6.44 1.84
N TYR A 40 11.27 6.31 2.87
CA TYR A 40 9.90 6.81 2.81
C TYR A 40 9.86 8.34 2.67
N GLN A 41 10.67 9.10 3.41
CA GLN A 41 10.72 10.56 3.32
C GLN A 41 11.13 11.06 1.92
N ILE A 42 12.02 10.36 1.23
CA ILE A 42 12.46 10.68 -0.15
C ILE A 42 11.35 10.45 -1.18
N LYS A 43 10.41 9.52 -0.96
CA LYS A 43 9.29 9.31 -1.90
C LYS A 43 8.52 10.61 -2.11
N GLU A 44 8.22 10.96 -3.36
CA GLU A 44 7.45 12.17 -3.65
C GLU A 44 6.04 12.11 -3.01
N PHE A 45 5.39 10.95 -3.14
CA PHE A 45 4.06 10.69 -2.61
C PHE A 45 4.07 9.56 -1.58
N GLY A 46 3.02 9.50 -0.75
CA GLY A 46 2.79 8.43 0.20
C GLY A 46 2.31 7.14 -0.47
N ASN A 47 2.24 6.07 0.31
CA ASN A 47 1.57 4.84 -0.10
C ASN A 47 0.04 5.03 -0.01
N MET A 48 -0.73 4.36 -0.88
CA MET A 48 -2.19 4.39 -0.83
C MET A 48 -2.72 3.47 0.28
N PRO A 49 -3.84 3.84 0.95
CA PRO A 49 -4.39 3.04 2.05
C PRO A 49 -5.06 1.72 1.61
N PHE A 50 -5.31 1.54 0.31
CA PHE A 50 -5.93 0.35 -0.30
C PHE A 50 -4.98 -0.37 -1.28
N ASP A 51 -3.67 -0.11 -1.21
CA ASP A 51 -2.72 -0.94 -1.93
C ASP A 51 -2.75 -2.36 -1.33
N PRO A 52 -2.93 -3.42 -2.13
CA PRO A 52 -2.96 -4.77 -1.61
C PRO A 52 -1.61 -5.14 -1.01
N TYR A 53 -1.61 -5.76 0.18
CA TYR A 53 -0.39 -6.23 0.86
C TYR A 53 0.32 -7.36 0.09
N GLY A 54 -0.38 -8.03 -0.82
CA GLY A 54 0.12 -9.09 -1.70
C GLY A 54 -0.86 -9.34 -2.85
N LYS A 55 -0.49 -10.20 -3.80
CA LYS A 55 -1.42 -10.58 -4.89
C LYS A 55 -2.58 -11.40 -4.32
N ILE A 56 -3.80 -11.02 -4.66
CA ILE A 56 -5.01 -11.77 -4.33
C ILE A 56 -5.15 -12.90 -5.36
N ASP A 57 -5.46 -14.12 -4.91
CA ASP A 57 -5.78 -15.20 -5.84
C ASP A 57 -7.15 -14.93 -6.50
N MET A 58 -7.12 -14.69 -7.81
CA MET A 58 -8.31 -14.42 -8.63
C MET A 58 -8.60 -15.57 -9.60
N SER A 59 -7.92 -16.71 -9.47
CA SER A 59 -8.05 -17.85 -10.39
C SER A 59 -9.47 -18.42 -10.45
N HIS A 60 -10.23 -18.29 -9.36
CA HIS A 60 -11.60 -18.77 -9.22
C HIS A 60 -12.67 -17.67 -9.31
N VAL A 61 -12.30 -16.44 -9.68
CA VAL A 61 -13.21 -15.29 -9.80
C VAL A 61 -13.36 -14.90 -11.26
N THR A 62 -14.60 -14.81 -11.75
CA THR A 62 -14.85 -14.39 -13.14
C THR A 62 -15.18 -12.91 -13.21
N ILE A 63 -14.27 -12.08 -13.74
CA ILE A 63 -14.55 -10.65 -13.99
C ILE A 63 -14.94 -10.43 -15.46
N LYS A 64 -16.10 -9.81 -15.67
CA LYS A 64 -16.66 -9.44 -16.98
C LYS A 64 -16.93 -7.94 -17.05
N THR A 65 -16.90 -7.40 -18.27
CA THR A 65 -17.38 -6.05 -18.56
C THR A 65 -17.84 -5.98 -20.01
N SER A 66 -18.87 -5.21 -20.28
CA SER A 66 -19.29 -4.82 -21.64
C SER A 66 -18.81 -3.42 -22.01
N LEU A 67 -18.05 -2.76 -21.14
CA LEU A 67 -17.54 -1.41 -21.36
C LEU A 67 -16.41 -1.42 -22.38
N GLU A 68 -16.43 -0.45 -23.29
CA GLU A 68 -15.28 -0.17 -24.14
C GLU A 68 -14.22 0.58 -23.33
N LEU A 69 -13.22 -0.17 -22.84
CA LEU A 69 -12.12 0.39 -22.06
C LEU A 69 -11.06 1.02 -22.97
N SER A 70 -10.82 2.32 -22.77
CA SER A 70 -9.73 3.04 -23.46
C SER A 70 -8.38 2.36 -23.23
N LYS A 71 -7.54 2.37 -24.28
CA LYS A 71 -6.14 1.93 -24.24
C LYS A 71 -5.18 3.05 -23.80
N GLU A 72 -5.69 4.26 -23.66
CA GLU A 72 -4.90 5.44 -23.32
C GLU A 72 -5.16 5.86 -21.87
N GLY A 73 -4.09 6.27 -21.20
CA GLY A 73 -4.17 6.95 -19.91
C GLY A 73 -4.59 8.41 -20.05
N LYS A 74 -4.87 9.06 -18.92
CA LYS A 74 -5.19 10.49 -18.87
C LYS A 74 -4.15 11.21 -18.01
N LYS A 75 -3.94 12.51 -18.28
CA LYS A 75 -3.21 13.39 -17.36
C LYS A 75 -4.17 13.90 -16.30
N MET A 76 -3.87 13.61 -15.04
CA MET A 76 -4.70 13.98 -13.89
C MET A 76 -3.88 14.78 -12.88
N PRO A 77 -4.47 15.81 -12.25
CA PRO A 77 -3.77 16.59 -11.23
C PRO A 77 -3.64 15.82 -9.91
N VAL A 78 -2.53 16.02 -9.22
CA VAL A 78 -2.33 15.67 -7.80
C VAL A 78 -2.46 16.94 -6.98
N TYR A 79 -3.14 16.86 -5.84
CA TYR A 79 -3.32 17.98 -4.91
C TYR A 79 -2.62 17.71 -3.58
N ASN A 80 -2.14 18.77 -2.93
CA ASN A 80 -1.63 18.68 -1.55
C ASN A 80 -2.79 18.73 -0.53
N SER A 81 -2.45 18.62 0.75
CA SER A 81 -3.42 18.69 1.86
C SER A 81 -4.18 20.02 1.98
N LYS A 82 -3.72 21.08 1.30
CA LYS A 82 -4.39 22.38 1.20
C LYS A 82 -5.29 22.49 -0.04
N GLY A 83 -5.46 21.41 -0.81
CA GLY A 83 -6.22 21.40 -2.06
C GLY A 83 -5.53 22.09 -3.23
N GLN A 84 -4.25 22.43 -3.12
CA GLN A 84 -3.50 23.09 -4.19
C GLN A 84 -2.90 22.04 -5.13
N LYS A 85 -3.05 22.25 -6.43
CA LYS A 85 -2.44 21.40 -7.45
C LYS A 85 -0.92 21.44 -7.31
N VAL A 86 -0.31 20.26 -7.17
CA VAL A 86 1.14 20.07 -7.09
C VAL A 86 1.71 19.88 -8.48
N ARG A 87 1.16 18.92 -9.24
CA ARG A 87 1.53 18.64 -10.64
C ARG A 87 0.49 17.74 -11.30
N ASP A 88 0.64 17.51 -12.60
CA ASP A 88 -0.07 16.44 -13.30
C ASP A 88 0.73 15.13 -13.28
N VAL A 89 0.00 14.01 -13.21
CA VAL A 89 0.52 12.64 -13.36
C VAL A 89 -0.16 11.97 -14.54
N GLU A 90 0.58 11.10 -15.23
CA GLU A 90 0.00 10.22 -16.26
C GLU A 90 -0.57 8.97 -15.59
N THR A 91 -1.84 8.68 -15.85
CA THR A 91 -2.47 7.45 -15.36
C THR A 91 -2.20 6.28 -16.30
N ILE A 92 -2.26 5.06 -15.79
CA ILE A 92 -2.46 3.87 -16.64
C ILE A 92 -3.80 3.99 -17.38
N SER A 93 -3.93 3.22 -18.46
CA SER A 93 -5.20 3.16 -19.19
C SER A 93 -6.28 2.41 -18.39
N PRO A 94 -7.58 2.70 -18.58
CA PRO A 94 -8.66 1.91 -17.98
C PRO A 94 -8.55 0.42 -18.33
N LYS A 95 -8.11 0.10 -19.56
CA LYS A 95 -7.87 -1.29 -19.98
C LYS A 95 -6.77 -1.96 -19.17
N GLU A 96 -5.67 -1.26 -18.89
CA GLU A 96 -4.57 -1.78 -18.07
C GLU A 96 -5.00 -1.95 -16.61
N ALA A 97 -5.70 -0.96 -16.04
CA ALA A 97 -6.27 -1.05 -14.69
C ALA A 97 -7.20 -2.26 -14.54
N PHE A 98 -8.05 -2.52 -15.55
CA PHE A 98 -8.88 -3.71 -15.60
C PHE A 98 -8.08 -5.02 -15.65
N GLN A 99 -6.98 -5.09 -16.40
CA GLN A 99 -6.14 -6.29 -16.40
C GLN A 99 -5.47 -6.54 -15.05
N LYS A 100 -4.97 -5.50 -14.40
CA LYS A 100 -4.41 -5.58 -13.04
C LYS A 100 -5.46 -6.08 -12.04
N LEU A 101 -6.71 -5.65 -12.20
CA LEU A 101 -7.82 -6.10 -11.36
C LEU A 101 -8.07 -7.60 -11.54
N LYS A 102 -8.08 -8.08 -12.78
CA LYS A 102 -8.19 -9.52 -13.10
C LYS A 102 -7.04 -10.35 -12.53
N GLN A 103 -5.87 -9.75 -12.36
CA GLN A 103 -4.67 -10.41 -11.86
C GLN A 103 -4.55 -10.38 -10.33
N GLY A 104 -5.51 -9.75 -9.63
CA GLY A 104 -5.46 -9.62 -8.17
C GLY A 104 -4.39 -8.64 -7.67
N ASP A 105 -3.93 -7.74 -8.54
CA ASP A 105 -2.98 -6.66 -8.18
C ASP A 105 -3.71 -5.45 -7.56
N ILE A 106 -5.02 -5.57 -7.31
CA ILE A 106 -5.91 -4.50 -6.88
C ILE A 106 -6.86 -5.01 -5.80
N TYR A 107 -7.01 -4.25 -4.72
CA TYR A 107 -7.87 -4.60 -3.60
C TYR A 107 -9.30 -4.04 -3.76
N PRO A 108 -10.34 -4.88 -3.68
CA PRO A 108 -11.72 -4.46 -3.38
C PRO A 108 -11.78 -3.65 -2.08
N MET A 109 -11.99 -2.34 -2.17
CA MET A 109 -12.17 -1.55 -0.94
C MET A 109 -13.64 -1.65 -0.53
N GLY A 110 -13.92 -2.55 0.42
CA GLY A 110 -15.25 -2.76 1.00
C GLY A 110 -15.16 -3.38 2.41
N PRO A 111 -16.29 -3.61 3.11
CA PRO A 111 -16.32 -4.21 4.47
C PRO A 111 -15.82 -5.67 4.55
N PHE A 112 -15.31 -6.21 3.44
CA PHE A 112 -15.30 -7.61 3.10
C PHE A 112 -13.96 -7.93 2.44
N GLY A 113 -13.23 -8.88 3.01
CA GLY A 113 -11.84 -9.18 2.67
C GLY A 113 -11.75 -9.94 1.34
N ALA A 114 -10.94 -9.44 0.42
CA ALA A 114 -10.92 -9.93 -0.96
C ALA A 114 -10.16 -11.24 -1.19
N GLY A 115 -10.71 -12.08 -2.09
CA GLY A 115 -10.09 -13.31 -2.61
C GLY A 115 -11.03 -14.51 -2.46
N GLU A 116 -11.04 -15.10 -1.27
CA GLU A 116 -11.92 -16.24 -0.92
C GLU A 116 -13.41 -15.89 -1.02
N GLU A 117 -13.78 -14.63 -0.74
CA GLU A 117 -15.20 -14.23 -0.69
C GLU A 117 -15.89 -14.18 -2.07
N PHE A 118 -15.10 -14.09 -3.15
CA PHE A 118 -15.63 -14.08 -4.51
C PHE A 118 -15.41 -15.41 -5.24
N GLU A 119 -15.04 -16.48 -4.52
CA GLU A 119 -14.80 -17.79 -5.13
C GLU A 119 -16.06 -18.30 -5.86
N GLY A 120 -15.90 -18.62 -7.14
CA GLY A 120 -17.01 -19.06 -8.00
C GLY A 120 -17.94 -17.94 -8.45
N GLU A 121 -17.70 -16.69 -8.04
CA GLU A 121 -18.56 -15.55 -8.37
C GLU A 121 -18.23 -14.93 -9.73
N THR A 122 -19.24 -14.27 -10.30
CA THR A 122 -19.07 -13.41 -11.47
C THR A 122 -19.24 -11.94 -11.09
N LEU A 123 -18.15 -11.20 -11.20
CA LEU A 123 -18.09 -9.75 -11.02
C LEU A 123 -18.33 -9.05 -12.36
N VAL A 124 -19.42 -8.30 -12.48
CA VAL A 124 -19.75 -7.54 -13.69
C VAL A 124 -19.45 -6.07 -13.47
N ILE A 125 -18.41 -5.56 -14.13
CA ILE A 125 -18.10 -4.12 -14.07
C ILE A 125 -19.09 -3.36 -14.95
N THR A 126 -19.86 -2.49 -14.30
CA THR A 126 -20.91 -1.69 -14.91
C THR A 126 -20.45 -0.27 -15.25
N GLU A 127 -19.45 0.25 -14.52
CA GLU A 127 -18.87 1.57 -14.78
C GLU A 127 -17.44 1.68 -14.23
N TYR A 128 -16.72 2.69 -14.70
CA TYR A 128 -15.45 3.12 -14.12
C TYR A 128 -15.35 4.64 -14.09
N ASN A 129 -14.77 5.18 -13.02
CA ASN A 129 -14.50 6.60 -12.84
C ASN A 129 -13.05 6.84 -12.45
N LEU A 130 -12.55 8.03 -12.77
CA LEU A 130 -11.31 8.56 -12.20
C LEU A 130 -11.69 9.52 -11.09
N GLU A 131 -11.40 9.15 -9.85
CA GLU A 131 -11.62 9.95 -8.66
C GLU A 131 -10.28 10.27 -8.00
N HIS A 132 -10.29 10.77 -6.77
CA HIS A 132 -9.09 11.05 -6.00
C HIS A 132 -9.13 10.39 -4.64
N ALA A 133 -7.98 9.89 -4.18
CA ALA A 133 -7.79 9.35 -2.85
C ALA A 133 -6.55 9.95 -2.20
N THR A 134 -6.61 10.14 -0.89
CA THR A 134 -5.49 10.70 -0.13
C THR A 134 -4.53 9.61 0.32
N ASP A 135 -3.24 9.82 0.09
CA ASP A 135 -2.17 8.93 0.51
C ASP A 135 -1.70 9.18 1.95
N THR A 136 -0.78 8.33 2.41
CA THR A 136 -0.19 8.42 3.77
C THR A 136 0.66 9.68 4.03
N LYS A 137 0.98 10.49 3.00
CA LYS A 137 1.66 11.80 3.12
C LYS A 137 0.69 12.99 2.97
N GLY A 138 -0.60 12.74 2.76
CA GLY A 138 -1.62 13.77 2.59
C GLY A 138 -1.75 14.33 1.18
N PHE A 139 -1.19 13.67 0.15
CA PHE A 139 -1.45 14.03 -1.23
C PHE A 139 -2.71 13.33 -1.75
N SER A 140 -3.59 14.11 -2.37
CA SER A 140 -4.77 13.63 -3.07
C SER A 140 -4.37 13.28 -4.50
N GLN A 141 -4.23 11.98 -4.74
CA GLN A 141 -3.79 11.39 -6.01
C GLN A 141 -4.99 10.81 -6.74
N PRO A 142 -4.99 10.76 -8.08
CA PRO A 142 -6.08 10.10 -8.80
C PRO A 142 -6.23 8.65 -8.32
N VAL A 143 -7.41 8.04 -8.51
CA VAL A 143 -7.70 6.59 -8.43
C VAL A 143 -8.73 6.15 -9.46
N TYR A 144 -8.61 4.91 -9.95
CA TYR A 144 -9.69 4.29 -10.71
C TYR A 144 -10.68 3.66 -9.74
N ILE A 145 -11.96 3.97 -9.89
CA ILE A 145 -13.07 3.37 -9.15
C ILE A 145 -13.91 2.58 -10.14
N PHE A 146 -13.92 1.26 -10.01
CA PHE A 146 -14.79 0.37 -10.78
C PHE A 146 -16.01 0.01 -9.93
N ARG A 147 -17.22 0.31 -10.40
CA ARG A 147 -18.41 -0.26 -9.76
C ARG A 147 -18.72 -1.61 -10.38
N VAL A 148 -19.04 -2.55 -9.51
CA VAL A 148 -19.15 -3.95 -9.84
C VAL A 148 -20.44 -4.49 -9.28
N HIS A 149 -21.23 -5.08 -10.16
CA HIS A 149 -22.41 -5.82 -9.78
C HIS A 149 -22.02 -7.26 -9.47
N LEU A 150 -22.43 -7.73 -8.29
CA LEU A 150 -22.21 -9.07 -7.76
C LEU A 150 -23.53 -9.62 -7.23
N LYS A 151 -24.11 -10.62 -7.90
CA LYS A 151 -25.43 -11.16 -7.57
C LYS A 151 -26.48 -10.04 -7.47
N ASP A 152 -26.98 -9.74 -6.27
CA ASP A 152 -27.96 -8.68 -5.98
C ASP A 152 -27.34 -7.47 -5.27
N ASN A 153 -26.01 -7.40 -5.16
CA ASN A 153 -25.26 -6.35 -4.47
C ASN A 153 -24.34 -5.57 -5.43
N ASP A 154 -24.13 -4.29 -5.13
CA ASP A 154 -23.13 -3.46 -5.78
C ASP A 154 -21.89 -3.30 -4.87
N VAL A 155 -20.71 -3.58 -5.43
CA VAL A 155 -19.41 -3.52 -4.78
C VAL A 155 -18.53 -2.52 -5.52
N VAL A 156 -17.64 -1.83 -4.79
CA VAL A 156 -16.69 -0.89 -5.38
C VAL A 156 -15.28 -1.47 -5.32
N LEU A 157 -14.60 -1.46 -6.47
CA LEU A 157 -13.21 -1.90 -6.60
C LEU A 157 -12.32 -0.69 -6.92
N THR A 158 -11.31 -0.45 -6.09
CA THR A 158 -10.43 0.73 -6.21
C THR A 158 -9.06 0.32 -6.71
N ALA A 159 -8.66 0.86 -7.86
CA ALA A 159 -7.41 0.57 -8.53
C ALA A 159 -6.44 1.76 -8.46
N PRO A 160 -5.14 1.54 -8.21
CA PRO A 160 -4.14 2.58 -8.31
C PRO A 160 -4.08 3.03 -9.78
N PRO A 161 -4.16 4.33 -10.08
CA PRO A 161 -4.19 4.76 -11.46
C PRO A 161 -2.83 5.23 -11.91
N ILE A 162 -1.87 5.40 -11.00
CA ILE A 162 -0.56 5.91 -11.35
C ILE A 162 0.19 4.76 -11.97
N SER A 163 0.67 5.01 -13.19
CA SER A 163 1.65 4.12 -13.79
C SER A 163 2.82 4.03 -12.81
N ALA A 164 3.08 2.83 -12.30
CA ALA A 164 4.32 2.52 -11.61
C ALA A 164 5.50 2.56 -12.62
N ARG A 165 5.58 3.62 -13.43
CA ARG A 165 6.75 3.96 -14.22
C ARG A 165 7.80 4.43 -13.23
N LYS A 166 8.63 3.46 -12.87
CA LYS A 166 9.98 3.63 -12.36
C LYS A 166 10.76 4.65 -13.18
#